data_AF-A0AAE3ACV1-F1
#
_entry.id   AF-A0AAE3ACV1-F1
#
_cell.length_a   1.000
_cell.length_b   1.000
_cell.length_c   1.000
_cell.angle_alpha   90.00
_cell.angle_beta   90.00
_cell.angle_gamma   90.00
#
_symmetry.space_group_name_H-M   'P 1'
#
loop_
_entity.id
_entity.type
_entity.pdbx_description
1 polymer ?
#
loop_
_entity_poly.entity_id
_entity_poly.type
_entity_poly.pdbx_seq_one_letter_code
_entity_poly.pdbx_strand_id
1 'polypeptide(L)'
;MSEKTYKPQMPDLMEAVFDAVYLTFDLIAGILFFALSNGNPLFILYGILTFTLCGGDAFHLVPRIFRAVGGSSEKIKRQMGIGLQISSITMTVFYIILMYVWKYTFPELRAPVAVEAMIWISAMIRIAVCILPQNNWCSNEGNMPLSILRNAVFAVTGIGVIILYAISGNTNAYMWIIAMGLQLLLS
;
A
#
# COMPACT_ATOMS: atom_id res chain seq x y z
N MET A 1 -31.81 -6.01 -22.62
CA MET A 1 -31.15 -6.31 -21.33
C MET A 1 -31.22 -5.04 -20.52
N SER A 2 -32.06 -4.95 -19.49
CA SER A 2 -32.20 -3.71 -18.71
C SER A 2 -30.89 -3.46 -17.95
N GLU A 3 -30.16 -2.39 -18.26
CA GLU A 3 -29.11 -1.88 -17.39
C GLU A 3 -29.75 -1.59 -16.04
N LYS A 4 -29.52 -2.46 -15.05
CA LYS A 4 -29.84 -2.15 -13.66
C LYS A 4 -28.93 -0.99 -13.27
N THR A 5 -29.46 0.22 -13.36
CA THR A 5 -28.81 1.45 -12.91
C THR A 5 -28.49 1.25 -11.42
N TYR A 6 -27.21 1.04 -11.10
CA TYR A 6 -26.76 0.90 -9.73
C TYR A 6 -27.14 2.17 -8.96
N LYS A 7 -28.00 2.04 -7.95
CA LYS A 7 -28.28 3.13 -7.03
C LYS A 7 -27.29 3.03 -5.88
N PRO A 8 -26.43 4.03 -5.67
CA PRO A 8 -25.48 3.99 -4.58
C PRO A 8 -26.20 3.98 -3.23
N GLN A 9 -25.73 3.13 -2.33
CA GLN A 9 -26.26 3.02 -0.98
C GLN A 9 -25.51 3.99 -0.06
N MET A 10 -26.13 4.41 1.05
CA MET A 10 -25.49 5.29 2.04
C MET A 10 -24.09 4.81 2.49
N PRO A 11 -23.84 3.48 2.68
CA PRO A 11 -22.50 2.99 2.99
C PRO A 11 -21.46 3.25 1.89
N ASP A 12 -21.82 3.12 0.61
CA ASP A 12 -20.90 3.34 -0.51
C ASP A 12 -20.46 4.81 -0.58
N LEU A 13 -21.38 5.72 -0.28
CA LEU A 13 -21.09 7.15 -0.28
C LEU A 13 -20.17 7.52 0.88
N MET A 14 -20.37 6.94 2.06
CA MET A 14 -19.48 7.13 3.20
C MET A 14 -18.06 6.62 2.93
N GLU A 15 -17.94 5.43 2.32
CA GLU A 15 -16.66 4.86 1.89
C GLU A 15 -15.96 5.77 0.88
N ALA A 16 -16.69 6.26 -0.13
CA ALA A 16 -16.14 7.19 -1.11
C ALA A 16 -15.67 8.53 -0.52
N VAL A 17 -16.40 9.07 0.47
CA VAL A 17 -15.97 10.29 1.18
C VAL A 17 -14.69 10.01 1.97
N PHE A 18 -14.63 8.88 2.67
CA PHE A 18 -13.43 8.48 3.42
C PHE A 18 -12.23 8.34 2.50
N ASP A 19 -12.38 7.64 1.38
CA ASP A 19 -11.33 7.44 0.37
C ASP A 19 -10.83 8.79 -0.20
N ALA A 20 -11.74 9.72 -0.49
CA ALA A 20 -11.39 11.03 -1.02
C ALA A 20 -10.60 11.87 0.00
N VAL A 21 -11.01 11.82 1.28
CA VAL A 21 -10.32 12.50 2.37
C VAL A 21 -8.94 11.89 2.61
N TYR A 22 -8.84 10.56 2.63
CA TYR A 22 -7.58 9.82 2.78
C TYR A 22 -6.58 10.20 1.69
N LEU A 23 -6.97 10.11 0.42
CA LEU A 23 -6.08 10.46 -0.71
C LEU A 23 -5.65 11.92 -0.69
N THR A 24 -6.56 12.83 -0.29
CA THR A 24 -6.23 14.26 -0.18
C THR A 24 -5.24 14.52 0.95
N PHE A 25 -5.43 13.87 2.10
CA PHE A 25 -4.52 13.97 3.24
C PHE A 25 -3.12 13.46 2.88
N ASP A 26 -3.02 12.27 2.27
CA ASP A 26 -1.73 11.71 1.86
C ASP A 26 -1.01 12.59 0.83
N LEU A 27 -1.75 13.12 -0.15
CA LEU A 27 -1.18 14.03 -1.13
C LEU A 27 -0.60 15.28 -0.44
N ILE A 28 -1.34 15.90 0.47
CA ILE A 28 -0.88 17.07 1.22
C ILE A 28 0.34 16.72 2.08
N ALA A 29 0.30 15.60 2.81
CA ALA A 29 1.39 15.14 3.65
C ALA A 29 2.68 14.90 2.84
N GLY A 30 2.57 14.24 1.68
CA GLY A 30 3.70 14.04 0.77
C GLY A 30 4.31 15.36 0.30
N ILE A 31 3.48 16.32 -0.13
CA ILE A 31 3.93 17.67 -0.52
C ILE A 31 4.65 18.36 0.64
N LEU A 32 4.10 18.30 1.85
CA LEU A 32 4.70 18.90 3.04
C LEU A 32 6.06 18.28 3.39
N PHE A 33 6.20 16.96 3.33
CA PHE A 33 7.48 16.29 3.57
C PHE A 33 8.56 16.76 2.60
N PHE A 34 8.23 16.92 1.30
CA PHE A 34 9.18 17.46 0.32
C PHE A 34 9.47 18.95 0.54
N ALA A 35 8.44 19.76 0.75
CA ALA A 35 8.59 21.22 0.95
C ALA A 35 9.41 21.54 2.21
N LEU A 36 9.23 20.76 3.28
CA LEU A 36 9.94 20.93 4.55
C LEU A 36 11.27 20.17 4.61
N SER A 37 11.62 19.40 3.57
CA SER A 37 12.78 18.52 3.61
C SER A 37 14.08 19.27 3.84
N ASN A 38 14.25 20.46 3.25
CA ASN A 38 15.48 21.26 3.34
C ASN A 38 16.77 20.44 3.07
N GLY A 39 16.69 19.46 2.16
CA GLY A 39 17.80 18.55 1.84
C GLY A 39 18.00 17.38 2.81
N ASN A 40 17.18 17.25 3.85
CA ASN A 40 17.20 16.11 4.77
C ASN A 40 16.73 14.82 4.04
N PRO A 41 17.60 13.80 3.88
CA PRO A 41 17.25 12.57 3.18
C PRO A 41 16.06 11.81 3.81
N LEU A 42 15.88 11.89 5.13
CA LEU A 42 14.80 11.21 5.82
C LEU A 42 13.44 11.82 5.48
N PHE A 43 13.34 13.15 5.40
CA PHE A 43 12.12 13.84 4.98
C PHE A 43 11.79 13.56 3.50
N ILE A 44 12.82 13.51 2.65
CA ILE A 44 12.66 13.10 1.25
C ILE A 44 12.10 11.67 1.18
N LEU A 45 12.65 10.74 1.97
CA LEU A 45 12.15 9.37 2.02
C LEU A 45 10.71 9.28 2.53
N TYR A 46 10.32 10.06 3.54
CA TYR A 46 8.92 10.14 3.97
C TYR A 46 8.00 10.67 2.86
N GLY A 47 8.43 11.69 2.11
CA GLY A 47 7.69 12.18 0.94
C GLY A 47 7.51 11.11 -0.14
N ILE A 48 8.58 10.40 -0.51
CA ILE A 48 8.53 9.29 -1.49
C ILE A 48 7.62 8.17 -0.98
N LEU A 49 7.74 7.81 0.30
CA LEU A 49 6.93 6.80 0.97
C LEU A 49 5.44 7.12 0.89
N THR A 50 5.04 8.34 1.26
CA THR A 50 3.65 8.78 1.23
C THR A 50 3.10 8.85 -0.20
N PHE A 51 3.85 9.37 -1.18
CA PHE A 51 3.40 9.37 -2.58
C PHE A 51 3.34 7.98 -3.20
N THR A 52 4.19 7.05 -2.76
CA THR A 52 4.12 5.65 -3.22
C THR A 52 2.81 4.99 -2.77
N LEU A 53 2.40 5.22 -1.52
CA LEU A 53 1.10 4.76 -1.01
C LEU A 53 -0.06 5.45 -1.73
N CYS A 54 -0.10 6.78 -1.69
CA CYS A 54 -1.14 7.60 -2.30
C CYS A 54 -1.34 7.26 -3.78
N GLY A 55 -0.24 7.18 -4.53
CA GLY A 55 -0.26 6.90 -5.96
C GLY A 55 -0.75 5.48 -6.25
N GLY A 56 -0.33 4.48 -5.47
CA GLY A 56 -0.81 3.11 -5.61
C GLY A 56 -2.30 2.97 -5.34
N ASP A 57 -2.74 3.49 -4.19
CA ASP A 57 -4.12 3.37 -3.72
C ASP A 57 -5.10 4.14 -4.58
N ALA A 58 -4.68 5.27 -5.14
CA ALA A 58 -5.50 6.02 -6.09
C ALA A 58 -6.02 5.16 -7.24
N PHE A 59 -5.26 4.17 -7.74
CA PHE A 59 -5.69 3.34 -8.87
C PHE A 59 -6.89 2.43 -8.57
N HIS A 60 -7.19 2.13 -7.31
CA HIS A 60 -8.36 1.33 -6.94
C HIS A 60 -9.41 2.11 -6.13
N LEU A 61 -8.99 3.11 -5.34
CA LEU A 61 -9.87 3.99 -4.57
C LEU A 61 -10.60 5.00 -5.47
N VAL A 62 -9.92 5.62 -6.45
CA VAL A 62 -10.58 6.57 -7.37
C VAL A 62 -11.71 5.91 -8.18
N PRO A 63 -11.52 4.71 -8.78
CA PRO A 63 -12.63 3.98 -9.38
C PRO A 63 -13.75 3.62 -8.40
N ARG A 64 -13.43 3.36 -7.12
CA ARG A 64 -14.42 3.08 -6.07
C ARG A 64 -15.29 4.31 -5.77
N ILE A 65 -14.68 5.49 -5.68
CA ILE A 65 -15.38 6.78 -5.54
C ILE A 65 -16.31 7.00 -6.74
N PHE A 66 -15.81 6.81 -7.97
CA PHE A 66 -16.66 6.94 -9.17
C PHE A 66 -17.82 5.95 -9.19
N ARG A 67 -17.61 4.71 -8.72
CA ARG A 67 -18.66 3.69 -8.59
C ARG A 67 -19.76 4.15 -7.63
N ALA A 68 -19.39 4.75 -6.50
CA ALA A 68 -20.31 5.22 -5.48
C ALA A 68 -21.09 6.47 -5.90
N VAL A 69 -20.54 7.32 -6.78
CA VAL A 69 -21.23 8.56 -7.20
C VAL A 69 -21.99 8.39 -8.51
N GLY A 70 -21.40 7.71 -9.50
CA GLY A 70 -21.90 7.61 -10.87
C GLY A 70 -22.43 6.23 -11.27
N GLY A 71 -22.39 5.24 -10.38
CA GLY A 71 -22.78 3.87 -10.66
C GLY A 71 -21.65 3.00 -11.22
N SER A 72 -21.90 1.69 -11.25
CA SER A 72 -20.90 0.69 -11.66
C SER A 72 -20.95 0.41 -13.17
N SER A 73 -19.78 0.37 -13.81
CA SER A 73 -19.61 -0.07 -15.20
C SER A 73 -18.52 -1.14 -15.30
N GLU A 74 -18.53 -1.93 -16.38
CA GLU A 74 -17.48 -2.93 -16.63
C GLU A 74 -16.08 -2.30 -16.71
N LYS A 75 -15.98 -1.04 -17.18
CA LYS A 75 -14.73 -0.28 -17.15
C LYS A 75 -14.26 0.01 -15.72
N ILE A 76 -15.16 0.46 -14.85
CA ILE A 76 -14.87 0.76 -13.44
C ILE A 76 -14.46 -0.51 -12.69
N LYS A 77 -15.15 -1.64 -12.91
CA LYS A 77 -14.77 -2.95 -12.34
C LYS A 77 -13.37 -3.38 -12.76
N ARG A 78 -13.06 -3.25 -14.06
CA ARG A 78 -11.73 -3.55 -14.58
C ARG A 78 -10.65 -2.64 -14.00
N GLN A 79 -10.94 -1.34 -13.86
CA GLN A 79 -10.02 -0.38 -13.24
C GLN A 79 -9.75 -0.72 -11.77
N MET A 80 -10.77 -1.07 -10.98
CA MET A 80 -10.57 -1.52 -9.60
C MET A 80 -9.67 -2.77 -9.53
N GLY A 81 -9.88 -3.76 -10.39
CA GLY A 81 -9.05 -4.97 -10.43
C GLY A 81 -7.58 -4.68 -10.74
N ILE A 82 -7.31 -3.87 -11.76
CA ILE A 82 -5.95 -3.41 -12.07
C ILE A 82 -5.36 -2.58 -10.92
N GLY A 83 -6.19 -1.73 -10.32
CA GLY A 83 -5.79 -0.92 -9.18
C GLY A 83 -5.35 -1.76 -7.99
N LEU A 84 -6.03 -2.88 -7.69
CA LEU A 84 -5.61 -3.80 -6.63
C LEU A 84 -4.23 -4.43 -6.92
N GLN A 85 -3.93 -4.74 -8.18
CA GLN A 85 -2.61 -5.22 -8.57
C GLN A 85 -1.54 -4.14 -8.33
N ILE A 86 -1.81 -2.91 -8.76
CA ILE A 86 -0.90 -1.78 -8.59
C ILE A 86 -0.67 -1.50 -7.11
N SER A 87 -1.75 -1.37 -6.32
CA SER A 87 -1.67 -1.22 -4.86
C SER A 87 -0.88 -2.33 -4.20
N SER A 88 -1.06 -3.60 -4.59
CA SER A 88 -0.29 -4.69 -4.02
C SER A 88 1.22 -4.56 -4.31
N ILE A 89 1.60 -4.04 -5.47
CA ILE A 89 3.01 -3.80 -5.83
C ILE A 89 3.54 -2.58 -5.08
N THR A 90 2.82 -1.46 -5.07
CA THR A 90 3.25 -0.24 -4.37
C THR A 90 3.36 -0.46 -2.86
N MET A 91 2.45 -1.23 -2.26
CA MET A 91 2.56 -1.67 -0.87
C MET A 91 3.84 -2.48 -0.62
N THR A 92 4.29 -3.26 -1.60
CA THR A 92 5.55 -4.01 -1.45
C THR A 92 6.76 -3.06 -1.50
N VAL A 93 6.73 -2.08 -2.41
CA VAL A 93 7.74 -1.01 -2.50
C VAL A 93 7.76 -0.17 -1.21
N PHE A 94 6.61 0.09 -0.61
CA PHE A 94 6.49 0.81 0.66
C PHE A 94 7.30 0.16 1.78
N TYR A 95 7.28 -1.17 1.93
CA TYR A 95 8.08 -1.86 2.95
C TYR A 95 9.58 -1.79 2.67
N ILE A 96 9.98 -1.78 1.39
CA ILE A 96 11.38 -1.52 1.02
C ILE A 96 11.77 -0.10 1.44
N ILE A 97 10.94 0.90 1.16
CA ILE A 97 11.20 2.29 1.55
C ILE A 97 11.25 2.41 3.09
N LEU A 98 10.37 1.72 3.83
CA LEU A 98 10.41 1.70 5.31
C LEU A 98 11.71 1.14 5.86
N MET A 99 12.29 0.12 5.23
CA MET A 99 13.62 -0.37 5.59
C MET A 99 14.69 0.71 5.38
N TYR A 100 14.63 1.47 4.28
CA TYR A 100 15.54 2.60 4.07
C TYR A 100 15.32 3.74 5.07
N VAL A 101 14.07 4.10 5.35
CA VAL A 101 13.71 5.06 6.41
C VAL A 101 14.37 4.63 7.72
N TRP A 102 14.26 3.35 8.10
CA TRP A 102 14.93 2.82 9.29
C TRP A 102 16.45 3.02 9.25
N LYS A 103 17.11 2.69 8.13
CA LYS A 103 18.57 2.84 7.97
C LYS A 103 19.04 4.29 8.12
N TYR A 104 18.27 5.25 7.59
CA TYR A 104 18.57 6.67 7.71
C TYR A 104 18.19 7.24 9.10
N THR A 105 17.25 6.62 9.79
CA THR A 105 16.85 7.02 11.16
C THR A 105 17.88 6.54 12.19
N PHE A 106 18.47 5.36 11.98
CA PHE A 106 19.42 4.75 12.92
C PHE A 106 20.76 4.42 12.22
N PRO A 107 21.53 5.44 11.81
CA PRO A 107 22.79 5.22 11.07
C PRO A 107 23.85 4.46 11.89
N GLU A 108 23.79 4.55 13.22
CA GLU A 108 24.67 3.83 14.15
C GLU A 108 24.32 2.33 14.25
N LEU A 109 23.12 1.93 13.84
CA LEU A 109 22.67 0.54 13.87
C LEU A 109 22.85 -0.09 12.49
N ARG A 110 23.57 -1.21 12.44
CA ARG A 110 23.67 -2.00 11.22
C ARG A 110 22.51 -2.97 11.11
N ALA A 111 21.71 -2.81 10.06
CA ALA A 111 20.67 -3.78 9.71
C ALA A 111 21.28 -5.20 9.61
N PRO A 112 20.73 -6.22 10.31
CA PRO A 112 21.18 -7.58 10.13
C PRO A 112 21.01 -8.03 8.68
N VAL A 113 22.08 -8.56 8.07
CA VAL A 113 22.09 -8.97 6.65
C VAL A 113 20.95 -9.95 6.34
N ALA A 114 20.66 -10.87 7.27
CA ALA A 114 19.57 -11.83 7.13
C ALA A 114 18.19 -11.16 7.03
N VAL A 115 17.93 -10.11 7.82
CA VAL A 115 16.64 -9.40 7.82
C VAL A 115 16.48 -8.57 6.54
N GLU A 116 17.54 -7.88 6.13
CA GLU A 116 17.55 -7.13 4.86
C GLU A 116 17.34 -8.06 3.65
N ALA A 117 18.05 -9.18 3.61
CA ALA A 117 17.89 -10.17 2.54
C ALA A 117 16.45 -10.75 2.53
N MET A 118 15.89 -11.05 3.70
CA MET A 118 14.51 -11.53 3.83
C MET A 118 13.51 -10.53 3.23
N ILE A 119 13.64 -9.24 3.53
CA ILE A 119 12.77 -8.18 2.96
C ILE A 119 12.91 -8.12 1.45
N TRP A 120 14.14 -8.05 0.93
CA TRP A 120 14.36 -7.95 -0.52
C TRP A 120 13.88 -9.17 -1.29
N ILE A 121 14.21 -10.38 -0.82
CA ILE A 121 13.83 -11.62 -1.49
C ILE A 121 12.31 -11.78 -1.47
N SER A 122 11.67 -11.58 -0.32
CA SER A 122 10.20 -11.64 -0.22
C SER A 122 9.53 -10.60 -1.10
N ALA A 123 10.03 -9.36 -1.14
CA ALA A 123 9.50 -8.32 -2.01
C ALA A 123 9.59 -8.68 -3.50
N MET A 124 10.74 -9.19 -3.96
CA MET A 124 10.91 -9.65 -5.35
C MET A 124 9.95 -10.79 -5.70
N ILE A 125 9.83 -11.78 -4.82
CA ILE A 125 8.88 -12.90 -5.00
C ILE A 125 7.46 -12.35 -5.10
N ARG A 126 7.06 -11.44 -4.21
CA ARG A 126 5.71 -10.88 -4.23
C ARG A 126 5.42 -10.11 -5.51
N ILE A 127 6.34 -9.24 -5.95
CA ILE A 127 6.17 -8.49 -7.20
C ILE A 127 6.02 -9.46 -8.38
N ALA A 128 6.88 -10.48 -8.46
CA ALA A 128 6.80 -11.49 -9.52
C ALA A 128 5.44 -12.22 -9.49
N VAL A 129 5.00 -12.67 -8.31
CA VAL A 129 3.69 -13.33 -8.15
C VAL A 129 2.56 -12.39 -8.53
N CYS A 130 2.61 -11.09 -8.19
CA CYS A 130 1.55 -10.14 -8.54
C CYS A 130 1.42 -9.89 -10.05
N ILE A 131 2.51 -9.96 -10.81
CA ILE A 131 2.53 -9.75 -12.27
C ILE A 131 1.97 -10.94 -13.04
N LEU A 132 2.01 -12.15 -12.45
CA LEU A 132 1.53 -13.37 -13.11
C LEU A 132 0.08 -13.20 -13.62
N PRO A 133 -0.18 -13.45 -14.92
CA PRO A 133 -1.51 -13.27 -15.51
C PRO A 133 -2.57 -14.18 -14.88
N GLN A 134 -2.14 -15.29 -14.26
CA GLN A 134 -3.00 -16.25 -13.57
C GLN A 134 -3.70 -15.67 -12.33
N ASN A 135 -3.28 -14.51 -11.81
CA ASN A 135 -3.97 -13.84 -10.70
C ASN A 135 -5.40 -13.45 -11.06
N ASN A 136 -5.67 -13.24 -12.36
CA ASN A 136 -6.98 -12.88 -12.87
C ASN A 136 -7.62 -11.71 -12.10
N TRP A 137 -6.84 -10.65 -11.86
CA TRP A 137 -7.20 -9.50 -11.01
C TRP A 137 -8.52 -8.82 -11.37
N CYS A 138 -8.99 -8.97 -12.62
CA CYS A 138 -10.22 -8.36 -13.12
C CYS A 138 -11.44 -9.29 -13.08
N SER A 139 -11.33 -10.51 -12.53
CA SER A 139 -12.47 -11.43 -12.40
C SER A 139 -13.06 -11.42 -11.00
N ASN A 140 -14.34 -11.82 -10.89
CA ASN A 140 -15.05 -11.85 -9.61
C ASN A 140 -14.56 -12.97 -8.68
N GLU A 141 -13.97 -14.04 -9.22
CA GLU A 141 -13.51 -15.20 -8.44
C GLU A 141 -12.01 -15.13 -8.10
N GLY A 142 -11.22 -14.40 -8.92
CA GLY A 142 -9.77 -14.31 -8.74
C GLY A 142 -9.06 -15.67 -8.72
N ASN A 143 -7.80 -15.69 -8.29
CA ASN A 143 -7.06 -16.93 -8.03
C ASN A 143 -6.69 -17.00 -6.55
N MET A 144 -7.48 -17.75 -5.78
CA MET A 144 -7.32 -17.86 -4.33
C MET A 144 -5.92 -18.37 -3.92
N PRO A 145 -5.34 -19.43 -4.52
CA PRO A 145 -3.96 -19.86 -4.22
C PRO A 145 -2.91 -18.76 -4.40
N LEU A 146 -2.94 -18.02 -5.51
CA LEU A 146 -1.98 -16.94 -5.75
C LEU A 146 -2.20 -15.76 -4.80
N SER A 147 -3.46 -15.51 -4.43
CA SER A 147 -3.81 -14.52 -3.40
C SER A 147 -3.24 -14.88 -2.04
N ILE A 148 -3.37 -16.13 -1.62
CA ILE A 148 -2.77 -16.63 -0.37
C ILE A 148 -1.25 -16.52 -0.45
N LEU A 149 -0.63 -16.92 -1.56
CA LEU A 149 0.82 -16.85 -1.73
C LEU A 149 1.35 -15.42 -1.63
N ARG A 150 0.82 -14.48 -2.42
CA ARG A 150 1.29 -13.09 -2.41
C ARG A 150 1.10 -12.41 -1.05
N ASN A 151 0.05 -12.77 -0.31
CA ASN A 151 -0.20 -12.23 1.03
C ASN A 151 0.65 -12.90 2.11
N ALA A 152 0.92 -14.21 2.00
CA ALA A 152 1.86 -14.90 2.89
C ALA A 152 3.28 -14.31 2.73
N VAL A 153 3.73 -14.11 1.49
CA VAL A 153 5.02 -13.47 1.20
C VAL A 153 5.06 -12.04 1.74
N PHE A 154 3.95 -11.30 1.64
CA PHE A 154 3.86 -9.97 2.23
C PHE A 154 4.02 -9.95 3.74
N ALA A 155 3.37 -10.89 4.43
CA ALA A 155 3.49 -11.02 5.87
C ALA A 155 4.94 -11.27 6.28
N VAL A 156 5.70 -12.06 5.51
CA VAL A 156 7.14 -12.26 5.73
C VAL A 156 7.92 -10.95 5.57
N THR A 157 7.66 -10.17 4.52
CA THR A 157 8.27 -8.83 4.37
C THR A 157 7.95 -7.94 5.57
N GLY A 158 6.70 -7.96 6.02
CA GLY A 158 6.25 -7.16 7.16
C GLY A 158 6.90 -7.56 8.48
N ILE A 159 7.04 -8.86 8.74
CA ILE A 159 7.78 -9.38 9.89
C ILE A 159 9.23 -8.89 9.86
N GLY A 160 9.88 -8.86 8.69
CA GLY A 160 11.24 -8.33 8.56
C GLY A 160 11.36 -6.88 8.97
N VAL A 161 10.42 -6.05 8.51
CA VAL A 161 10.39 -4.64 8.91
C VAL A 161 10.11 -4.51 10.41
N ILE A 162 9.18 -5.29 10.97
CA ILE A 162 8.91 -5.29 12.42
C ILE A 162 10.18 -5.65 13.22
N ILE A 163 10.93 -6.68 12.81
CA ILE A 163 12.18 -7.08 13.47
C ILE A 163 13.21 -5.94 13.42
N LEU A 164 13.39 -5.31 12.26
CA LEU A 164 14.28 -4.15 12.10
C LEU A 164 13.95 -3.05 13.11
N TYR A 165 12.68 -2.66 13.16
CA TYR A 165 12.19 -1.61 14.05
C TYR A 165 12.22 -2.03 15.53
N ALA A 166 12.07 -3.32 15.85
CA ALA A 166 12.25 -3.83 17.21
C ALA A 166 13.70 -3.74 17.69
N ILE A 167 14.68 -3.96 16.80
CA ILE A 167 16.12 -3.86 17.13
C ILE A 167 16.51 -2.42 17.52
N SER A 168 15.82 -1.40 17.00
CA SER A 168 16.09 0.01 17.33
C SER A 168 15.57 0.47 18.71
N GLY A 169 14.89 -0.40 19.48
CA GLY A 169 14.77 -0.25 20.94
C GLY A 169 13.87 0.88 21.47
N ASN A 170 13.08 1.55 20.64
CA ASN A 170 12.14 2.59 21.10
C ASN A 170 10.69 2.10 20.89
N THR A 171 9.75 2.51 21.75
CA THR A 171 8.47 1.80 21.94
C THR A 171 7.25 2.64 21.53
N ASN A 172 7.42 3.96 21.32
CA ASN A 172 6.27 4.87 21.16
C ASN A 172 6.08 5.44 19.73
N ALA A 173 7.14 5.65 18.95
CA ALA A 173 7.03 6.06 17.53
C ALA A 173 6.62 4.89 16.60
N TYR A 174 6.84 3.67 17.07
CA TYR A 174 6.77 2.40 16.34
C TYR A 174 5.35 1.91 16.19
N MET A 175 4.53 2.17 17.21
CA MET A 175 3.13 1.79 17.25
C MET A 175 2.34 2.46 16.13
N TRP A 176 2.68 3.71 15.75
CA TRP A 176 1.99 4.46 14.69
C TRP A 176 2.35 3.96 13.29
N ILE A 177 3.64 3.68 13.02
CA ILE A 177 4.11 3.12 11.74
C ILE A 177 3.61 1.68 11.56
N ILE A 178 3.62 0.88 12.63
CA ILE A 178 3.08 -0.48 12.65
C ILE A 178 1.54 -0.46 12.54
N ALA A 179 0.85 0.48 13.20
CA ALA A 179 -0.60 0.63 13.08
C ALA A 179 -1.03 1.05 11.66
N MET A 180 -0.27 1.93 11.00
CA MET A 180 -0.49 2.27 9.57
C MET A 180 -0.29 1.03 8.69
N GLY A 181 0.77 0.25 8.92
CA GLY A 181 0.99 -1.02 8.21
C GLY A 181 -0.08 -2.08 8.49
N LEU A 182 -0.62 -2.13 9.71
CA LEU A 182 -1.68 -3.07 10.11
C LEU A 182 -3.05 -2.66 9.53
N GLN A 183 -3.32 -1.36 9.44
CA GLN A 183 -4.53 -0.82 8.82
C GLN A 183 -4.55 -1.11 7.31
N LEU A 184 -3.40 -1.05 6.65
CA LEU A 184 -3.22 -1.38 5.22
C LEU A 184 -3.14 -2.90 4.93
N LEU A 185 -2.94 -3.73 5.95
CA LEU A 185 -3.07 -5.19 5.85
C LEU A 185 -4.54 -5.66 5.86
N LEU A 186 -5.47 -4.78 6.29
CA LEU A 186 -6.89 -5.07 6.49
C LEU A 186 -7.82 -4.42 5.46
N SER A 187 -7.28 -3.63 4.53
CA SER A 187 -7.95 -3.03 3.36
C SER A 187 -7.63 -3.78 2.08
#